data_AF-A0A950Y586-F1
#
_entry.id   AF-A0A950Y586-F1
#
_cell.length_a   1.000
_cell.length_b   1.000
_cell.length_c   1.000
_cell.angle_alpha   90.00
_cell.angle_beta   90.00
_cell.angle_gamma   90.00
#
_symmetry.space_group_name_H-M   'P 1'
#
loop_
_entity.id
_entity.type
_entity.pdbx_description
1 polymer ?
#
loop_
_entity_poly.entity_id
_entity_poly.type
_entity_poly.pdbx_seq_one_letter_code
_entity_poly.pdbx_strand_id
1 'polypeptide(L)'
;MRRSRRQSKLELLKMWLGSYPFRCNNCNQRFWINIWLFSKLAYAKCPKCLGSELTSWPRRNYRLSFFKNLLSTFGAHRYRCAACRHNFLSFRPTEAAITAESEPEFDIEPESLPEPAPEVQESPQR
;
A
#
# COMPACT_ATOMS: atom_id res chain seq x y z
N MET A 1 -12.69 15.59 -3.40
CA MET A 1 -11.75 15.52 -4.54
C MET A 1 -12.13 16.61 -5.51
N ARG A 2 -11.16 17.34 -6.07
CA ARG A 2 -11.44 18.47 -6.98
C ARG A 2 -10.63 18.31 -8.26
N ARG A 3 -11.23 18.66 -9.40
CA ARG A 3 -10.52 18.72 -10.68
C ARG A 3 -9.43 19.79 -10.59
N SER A 4 -8.19 19.46 -10.94
CA SER A 4 -7.10 20.44 -10.94
C SER A 4 -7.27 21.43 -12.11
N ARG A 5 -6.80 22.67 -11.95
CA ARG A 5 -6.63 23.58 -13.08
C ARG A 5 -5.53 23.06 -14.00
N ARG A 6 -5.68 23.32 -15.31
CA ARG A 6 -4.69 22.98 -16.34
C ARG A 6 -3.47 23.90 -16.19
N GLN A 7 -2.26 23.36 -16.26
CA GLN A 7 -1.01 24.12 -16.17
C GLN A 7 -0.26 24.22 -17.51
N SER A 8 -0.47 23.28 -18.44
CA SER A 8 0.27 23.29 -19.72
C SER A 8 -0.54 22.74 -20.89
N LYS A 9 -0.11 23.06 -22.13
CA LYS A 9 -0.71 22.54 -23.37
C LYS A 9 -0.58 21.01 -23.48
N LEU A 10 0.50 20.43 -22.94
CA LEU A 10 0.67 18.96 -22.89
C LEU A 10 -0.42 18.29 -22.04
N GLU A 11 -0.93 18.96 -21.00
CA GLU A 11 -2.04 18.43 -20.22
C GLU A 11 -3.34 18.39 -21.02
N LEU A 12 -3.53 19.31 -21.97
CA LEU A 12 -4.69 19.31 -22.85
C LEU A 12 -4.67 18.07 -23.76
N LEU A 13 -3.51 17.71 -24.31
CA LEU A 13 -3.35 16.50 -25.11
C LEU A 13 -3.65 15.24 -24.29
N LYS A 14 -3.14 15.16 -23.05
CA LYS A 14 -3.46 14.06 -22.13
C LYS A 14 -4.96 13.96 -21.82
N MET A 15 -5.63 15.09 -21.67
CA MET A 15 -7.09 15.13 -21.45
C MET A 15 -7.87 14.65 -22.67
N TRP A 16 -7.39 14.97 -23.88
CA TRP A 16 -7.97 14.46 -25.11
C TRP A 16 -7.81 12.94 -25.23
N LEU A 17 -6.68 12.39 -24.77
CA LEU A 17 -6.44 10.96 -24.59
C LEU A 17 -7.20 10.34 -23.38
N GLY A 18 -8.20 11.02 -22.83
CA GLY A 18 -9.02 10.51 -21.73
C GLY A 18 -8.33 10.47 -20.35
N SER A 19 -7.19 11.15 -20.19
CA SER A 19 -6.48 11.26 -18.92
C SER A 19 -6.73 12.60 -18.23
N TYR A 20 -7.37 12.58 -17.06
CA TYR A 20 -7.79 13.79 -16.35
C TYR A 20 -6.98 14.00 -15.05
N PRO A 21 -6.47 15.22 -14.79
CA PRO A 21 -5.76 15.52 -13.56
C PRO A 21 -6.72 15.87 -12.43
N PHE A 22 -6.55 15.21 -11.29
CA PHE A 22 -7.29 15.49 -10.06
C PHE A 22 -6.35 15.86 -8.93
N ARG A 23 -6.89 16.57 -7.95
CA ARG A 23 -6.21 16.95 -6.72
C ARG A 23 -7.00 16.47 -5.51
N CYS A 24 -6.30 15.89 -4.54
CA CYS A 24 -6.89 15.59 -3.25
C CYS A 24 -7.08 16.88 -2.44
N ASN A 25 -8.24 17.07 -1.81
CA ASN A 25 -8.48 18.24 -0.96
C ASN A 25 -7.71 18.17 0.37
N ASN A 26 -7.26 16.98 0.79
CA ASN A 26 -6.58 16.78 2.07
C ASN A 26 -5.06 16.91 1.92
N CYS A 27 -4.44 16.09 1.05
CA CYS A 27 -2.98 16.09 0.89
C CYS A 27 -2.49 17.00 -0.24
N ASN A 28 -3.38 17.62 -1.02
CA ASN A 28 -3.04 18.46 -2.17
C ASN A 28 -2.22 17.77 -3.28
N GLN A 29 -1.99 16.45 -3.19
CA GLN A 29 -1.30 15.66 -4.21
C GLN A 29 -2.12 15.61 -5.48
N ARG A 30 -1.43 15.75 -6.61
CA ARG A 30 -1.98 15.69 -7.96
C ARG A 30 -1.76 14.32 -8.55
N PHE A 31 -2.79 13.74 -9.12
CA PHE A 31 -2.72 12.42 -9.76
C PHE A 31 -3.55 12.40 -11.04
N TRP A 32 -3.19 11.50 -11.95
CA TRP A 32 -3.82 11.35 -13.25
C TRP A 32 -4.70 10.11 -13.26
N ILE A 33 -5.95 10.28 -13.68
CA ILE A 33 -6.88 9.17 -13.87
C ILE A 33 -7.10 9.03 -15.37
N ASN A 34 -6.88 7.83 -15.88
CA ASN A 34 -7.27 7.48 -17.23
C ASN A 34 -8.64 6.78 -17.18
N ILE A 35 -9.62 7.30 -17.92
CA ILE A 35 -10.98 6.74 -17.99
C ILE A 35 -10.96 5.31 -18.54
N TRP A 36 -9.99 4.98 -19.38
CA TRP A 36 -9.89 3.71 -20.08
C TRP A 36 -9.21 2.60 -19.26
N LEU A 37 -8.54 2.92 -18.14
CA LEU A 37 -7.81 1.94 -17.34
C LEU A 37 -8.68 1.29 -16.27
N PHE A 38 -9.69 0.55 -16.71
CA PHE A 38 -10.49 -0.31 -15.83
C PHE A 38 -9.64 -1.38 -15.11
N SER A 39 -8.56 -1.84 -15.75
CA SER A 39 -7.60 -2.78 -15.14
C SER A 39 -7.00 -2.26 -13.83
N LYS A 40 -6.81 -0.94 -13.71
CA LYS A 40 -6.32 -0.31 -12.48
C LYS A 40 -7.39 -0.15 -11.39
N LEU A 41 -8.61 -0.61 -11.61
CA LEU A 41 -9.60 -0.75 -10.53
C LEU A 41 -9.49 -2.10 -9.80
N ALA A 42 -8.73 -3.09 -10.30
CA ALA A 42 -8.58 -4.37 -9.62
C ALA A 42 -8.00 -4.23 -8.20
N TYR A 43 -7.14 -3.23 -8.00
CA TYR A 43 -6.44 -2.98 -6.73
C TYR A 43 -7.20 -2.00 -5.83
N ALA A 44 -6.96 -2.12 -4.52
CA ALA A 44 -7.43 -1.15 -3.55
C ALA A 44 -6.79 0.22 -3.79
N LYS A 45 -7.60 1.28 -3.71
CA LYS A 45 -7.17 2.67 -3.82
C LYS A 45 -7.85 3.52 -2.78
N CYS A 46 -7.18 4.59 -2.36
CA CYS A 46 -7.80 5.54 -1.45
C CYS A 46 -9.04 6.21 -2.08
N PRO A 47 -10.22 6.20 -1.45
CA PRO A 47 -11.41 6.85 -2.02
C PRO A 47 -11.30 8.39 -2.06
N LYS A 48 -10.35 8.98 -1.33
CA LYS A 48 -10.15 10.46 -1.29
C LYS A 48 -9.13 10.97 -2.31
N CYS A 49 -8.02 10.26 -2.49
CA CYS A 49 -6.89 10.70 -3.33
C CYS A 49 -6.48 9.68 -4.40
N LEU A 50 -7.13 8.51 -4.45
CA LEU A 50 -6.86 7.43 -5.40
C LEU A 50 -5.40 6.94 -5.45
N GLY A 51 -4.62 7.20 -4.40
CA GLY A 51 -3.29 6.64 -4.23
C GLY A 51 -3.33 5.13 -4.02
N SER A 52 -2.37 4.42 -4.63
CA SER A 52 -2.13 2.97 -4.49
C SER A 52 -1.21 2.64 -3.32
N GLU A 53 -0.45 3.62 -2.80
CA GLU A 53 0.37 3.47 -1.60
C GLU A 53 -0.52 3.37 -0.35
N LEU A 54 -0.79 2.13 0.04
CA LEU A 54 -1.65 1.77 1.15
C LEU A 54 -0.85 0.97 2.18
N THR A 55 -0.87 1.44 3.42
CA THR A 55 -0.33 0.73 4.58
C THR A 55 -1.47 0.07 5.35
N SER A 56 -1.26 -1.15 5.87
CA SER A 56 -2.22 -1.75 6.79
C SER A 56 -2.16 -1.05 8.16
N TRP A 57 -3.24 -1.13 8.95
CA TRP A 57 -3.27 -0.55 10.29
C TRP A 57 -3.87 -1.51 11.33
N PRO A 58 -3.35 -1.51 12.58
CA PRO A 58 -3.73 -2.49 13.60
C PRO A 58 -5.12 -2.20 14.18
N ARG A 59 -5.90 -3.27 14.41
CA ARG A 59 -7.27 -3.17 14.94
C ARG A 59 -7.35 -2.52 16.33
N ARG A 60 -6.29 -2.64 17.13
CA ARG A 60 -6.26 -2.22 18.55
C ARG A 60 -6.47 -0.71 18.73
N ASN A 61 -6.08 0.11 17.76
CA ASN A 61 -6.00 1.57 17.95
C ASN A 61 -7.23 2.34 17.45
N TYR A 62 -8.26 1.67 16.90
CA TYR A 62 -9.45 2.36 16.39
C TYR A 62 -10.75 1.68 16.76
N ARG A 63 -11.67 2.46 17.34
CA ARG A 63 -13.08 2.10 17.46
C ARG A 63 -13.76 2.22 16.09
N LEU A 64 -13.98 1.07 15.45
CA LEU A 64 -14.74 0.98 14.21
C LEU A 64 -16.25 1.07 14.50
N SER A 65 -17.00 1.71 13.60
CA SER A 65 -18.46 1.66 13.63
C SER A 65 -18.95 0.23 13.35
N PHE A 66 -20.17 -0.10 13.76
CA PHE A 66 -20.77 -1.42 13.57
C PHE A 66 -20.65 -1.92 12.12
N PHE A 67 -21.03 -1.09 11.13
CA PHE A 67 -20.89 -1.42 9.71
C PHE A 67 -19.44 -1.72 9.28
N LYS A 68 -18.46 -0.99 9.81
CA LYS A 68 -17.05 -1.24 9.49
C LYS A 68 -16.53 -2.53 10.12
N ASN A 69 -16.99 -2.86 11.33
CA ASN A 69 -16.70 -4.16 11.92
C ASN A 69 -17.29 -5.29 11.06
N LEU A 70 -18.55 -5.15 10.63
CA LEU A 70 -19.21 -6.12 9.78
C LEU A 70 -18.45 -6.35 8.46
N LEU A 71 -18.06 -5.27 7.76
CA LEU A 71 -17.22 -5.36 6.56
C LEU A 71 -15.89 -6.06 6.83
N SER A 72 -15.23 -5.77 7.96
CA SER A 72 -14.00 -6.44 8.35
C SER A 72 -14.20 -7.92 8.64
N THR A 73 -15.35 -8.32 9.18
CA THR A 73 -15.71 -9.73 9.40
C THR A 73 -15.90 -10.47 8.08
N PHE A 74 -16.43 -9.80 7.06
CA PHE A 74 -16.57 -10.34 5.70
C PHE A 74 -15.25 -10.38 4.90
N GLY A 75 -14.11 -10.09 5.52
CA GLY A 75 -12.80 -10.14 4.87
C GLY A 75 -12.35 -8.82 4.23
N ALA A 76 -13.00 -7.69 4.53
CA ALA A 76 -12.47 -6.40 4.07
C ALA A 76 -11.13 -6.09 4.76
N HIS A 77 -10.13 -5.75 3.95
CA HIS A 77 -8.80 -5.36 4.43
C HIS A 77 -8.82 -3.90 4.91
N ARG A 78 -8.02 -3.65 5.97
CA ARG A 78 -7.85 -2.36 6.62
C ARG A 78 -6.69 -1.60 5.97
N TYR A 79 -6.99 -0.48 5.33
CA TYR A 79 -5.99 0.35 4.67
C TYR A 79 -5.95 1.77 5.23
N ARG A 80 -4.74 2.31 5.25
CA ARG A 80 -4.41 3.71 5.52
C ARG A 80 -3.61 4.23 4.34
N CYS A 81 -4.08 5.29 3.71
CA CYS A 81 -3.35 5.91 2.61
C CYS A 81 -2.09 6.63 3.14
N ALA A 82 -0.92 6.37 2.54
CA ALA A 82 0.33 7.03 2.93
C ALA A 82 0.26 8.55 2.72
N ALA A 83 -0.29 8.99 1.59
CA ALA A 83 -0.36 10.40 1.23
C ALA A 83 -1.40 11.21 2.04
N CYS A 84 -2.67 10.80 2.06
CA CYS A 84 -3.74 11.57 2.70
C CYS A 84 -4.14 11.09 4.09
N ARG A 85 -3.48 10.05 4.61
CA ARG A 85 -3.71 9.43 5.93
C ARG A 85 -5.17 9.01 6.20
N HIS A 86 -5.97 8.86 5.15
CA HIS A 86 -7.35 8.43 5.28
C HIS A 86 -7.42 6.91 5.51
N ASN A 87 -8.11 6.51 6.58
CA ASN A 87 -8.38 5.11 6.91
C ASN A 87 -9.69 4.65 6.25
N PHE A 88 -9.63 3.55 5.51
CA PHE A 88 -10.79 2.95 4.85
C PHE A 88 -10.68 1.42 4.84
N LEU A 89 -11.77 0.76 4.44
CA LEU A 89 -11.85 -0.69 4.26
C LEU A 89 -12.07 -0.99 2.78
N SER A 90 -11.46 -2.05 2.27
CA SER A 90 -11.69 -2.53 0.91
C SER A 90 -11.49 -4.03 0.83
N PHE A 91 -12.30 -4.72 0.04
CA PHE A 91 -12.13 -6.14 -0.27
C PHE A 91 -11.02 -6.39 -1.29
N ARG A 92 -10.53 -5.33 -1.94
CA ARG A 92 -9.48 -5.47 -2.95
C ARG A 92 -8.11 -5.59 -2.26
N PRO A 93 -7.21 -6.42 -2.80
CA PRO A 93 -5.83 -6.46 -2.35
C PRO A 93 -5.09 -5.19 -2.76
N THR A 94 -3.97 -4.93 -2.09
CA THR A 94 -3.02 -3.91 -2.56
C THR A 94 -2.17 -4.46 -3.69
N GLU A 95 -1.66 -3.57 -4.52
CA GLU A 95 -0.67 -3.92 -5.56
C GLU A 95 0.56 -4.58 -4.92
N ALA A 96 1.05 -4.03 -3.80
CA ALA A 96 2.17 -4.60 -3.05
C ALA A 96 1.89 -5.99 -2.46
N ALA A 97 0.67 -6.26 -2.01
CA ALA A 97 0.31 -7.57 -1.47
C ALA A 97 0.33 -8.67 -2.55
N ILE A 98 -0.15 -8.35 -3.76
CA ILE A 98 -0.11 -9.30 -4.89
C ILE A 98 1.34 -9.57 -5.31
N THR A 99 2.18 -8.54 -5.34
CA THR A 99 3.61 -8.72 -5.63
C THR A 99 4.30 -9.57 -4.57
N ALA A 100 3.99 -9.37 -3.29
CA ALA A 100 4.58 -10.13 -2.19
C ALA A 100 4.22 -11.63 -2.22
N GLU A 101 3.01 -11.99 -2.67
CA GLU A 101 2.61 -13.40 -2.84
C GLU A 101 3.30 -14.08 -4.04
N SER A 102 3.83 -13.30 -4.98
CA SER A 102 4.46 -13.81 -6.20
C SER A 102 5.97 -13.99 -6.10
N GLU A 103 6.61 -13.56 -5.00
CA GLU A 103 7.99 -13.95 -4.75
C GLU A 103 7.96 -15.43 -4.34
N PRO A 104 8.45 -16.35 -5.19
CA PRO A 104 8.62 -17.72 -4.74
C PRO A 104 9.49 -17.66 -3.49
N GLU A 105 9.09 -18.37 -2.44
CA GLU A 105 10.02 -18.75 -1.38
C GLU A 105 11.20 -19.41 -2.10
N PHE A 106 12.23 -18.63 -2.42
CA PHE A 106 13.54 -19.17 -2.64
C PHE A 106 13.88 -19.75 -1.28
N ASP A 107 13.75 -21.07 -1.16
CA ASP A 107 14.29 -21.82 -0.05
C ASP A 107 15.75 -21.41 0.07
N ILE A 108 16.02 -20.40 0.90
CA ILE A 108 17.35 -20.14 1.40
C ILE A 108 17.58 -21.33 2.30
N GLU A 109 18.15 -22.38 1.69
CA GLU A 109 18.72 -23.51 2.39
C GLU A 109 19.56 -22.91 3.51
N PRO A 110 19.28 -23.23 4.78
CA PRO A 110 19.93 -22.58 5.90
C PRO A 110 21.43 -22.81 5.76
N GLU A 111 22.13 -21.76 5.34
CA GLU A 111 23.59 -21.71 5.33
C GLU A 111 24.02 -22.04 6.76
N SER A 112 24.58 -23.24 6.92
CA SER A 112 24.92 -23.84 8.19
C SER A 112 25.70 -22.82 9.01
N LEU A 113 25.10 -22.38 10.13
CA LEU A 113 25.78 -21.51 11.08
C LEU A 113 27.14 -22.14 11.40
N PRO A 114 28.26 -21.43 11.21
CA PRO A 114 29.56 -21.96 11.55
C PRO A 114 29.54 -22.36 13.02
N GLU A 115 29.96 -23.59 13.30
CA GLU A 115 30.05 -24.11 14.66
C GLU A 115 30.82 -23.11 15.53
N PRO A 116 30.34 -22.84 16.76
CA PRO A 116 31.05 -21.95 17.67
C PRO A 116 32.45 -22.50 17.91
N ALA A 117 33.46 -21.65 17.70
CA ALA A 117 34.85 -21.99 17.93
C ALA A 117 35.05 -22.55 19.36
N PRO A 118 35.93 -23.55 19.54
CA PRO A 118 36.12 -24.17 20.85
C PRO A 118 36.57 -23.15 21.88
N GLU A 119 35.86 -23.12 23.00
CA GLU A 119 36.13 -22.28 24.16
C GLU A 119 37.50 -22.66 24.76
N VAL A 120 38.46 -21.74 24.66
CA VAL A 120 39.82 -21.91 25.20
C VAL A 120 39.74 -21.81 26.72
N GLN A 121 39.87 -22.94 27.42
CA GLN A 121 39.97 -22.97 28.87
C GLN A 121 41.36 -22.49 29.31
N GLU A 122 41.45 -21.26 29.82
CA GLU A 122 42.65 -20.76 30.49
C GLU A 122 42.88 -21.53 31.79
N SER A 123 44.01 -22.23 31.85
CA SER A 123 44.46 -22.96 33.03
C SER A 123 45.05 -21.97 34.06
N PRO A 124 44.74 -22.08 35.36
CA PRO A 124 45.35 -21.22 36.37
C PRO A 124 46.84 -21.52 36.51
N GLN A 125 47.69 -20.53 36.27
CA GLN A 125 49.11 -20.60 36.64
C GLN A 125 49.24 -20.47 38.17
N ARG A 126 50.07 -21.35 38.73
CA ARG A 126 50.32 -21.53 40.17
C ARG A 126 50.92 -20.31 40.85
#